data_AF-A0A965K614-F1
#
_entry.id   AF-A0A965K614-F1
#
_cell.length_a   1.000
_cell.length_b   1.000
_cell.length_c   1.000
_cell.angle_alpha   90.00
_cell.angle_beta   90.00
_cell.angle_gamma   90.00
#
_symmetry.space_group_name_H-M   'P 1'
#
loop_
_entity.id
_entity.type
_entity.pdbx_description
1 polymer ?
#
loop_
_entity_poly.entity_id
_entity_poly.type
_entity_poly.pdbx_seq_one_letter_code
_entity_poly.pdbx_strand_id
1 'polypeptide(L)' 'MTIRQTLPSGLPVNVAGESAAPRAIIVLQEAFGVNDHIREVTDRFAAAGYLAIAPELFHRDGSPEIAYDDFVSALTH' A
#
# COMPACT_ATOMS: atom_id res chain seq x y z
N MET A 1 -6.35 -9.17 6.06
CA MET A 1 -4.94 -9.57 5.95
C MET A 1 -4.45 -9.12 4.60
N THR A 2 -3.55 -8.15 4.61
CA THR A 2 -2.92 -7.58 3.42
C THR A 2 -1.81 -8.48 2.89
N ILE A 3 -1.76 -8.69 1.56
CA ILE A 3 -0.77 -9.51 0.86
C ILE A 3 -0.06 -8.64 -0.17
N ARG A 4 1.28 -8.66 -0.17
CA ARG A 4 2.09 -8.02 -1.21
C ARG A 4 2.12 -8.88 -2.48
N GLN A 5 1.80 -8.28 -3.61
CA GLN A 5 1.84 -8.88 -4.96
C GLN A 5 2.65 -7.99 -5.90
N THR A 6 3.12 -8.56 -7.02
CA THR A 6 3.80 -7.82 -8.07
C THR A 6 3.00 -7.92 -9.36
N LEU A 7 2.65 -6.78 -9.96
CA LEU A 7 1.94 -6.71 -11.23
C LEU A 7 2.86 -7.09 -12.41
N PRO A 8 2.32 -7.44 -13.59
CA PRO A 8 3.14 -7.72 -14.79
C PRO A 8 4.06 -6.57 -15.20
N SER A 9 3.73 -5.34 -14.82
CA SER A 9 4.57 -4.15 -14.99
C SER A 9 5.79 -4.11 -14.07
N GLY A 10 5.92 -5.03 -13.12
CA GLY A 10 6.92 -5.01 -12.06
C GLY A 10 6.52 -4.17 -10.84
N LEU A 11 5.38 -3.45 -10.88
CA LEU A 11 4.92 -2.62 -9.76
C LEU A 11 4.43 -3.50 -8.59
N PRO A 12 5.03 -3.39 -7.39
CA PRO A 12 4.50 -4.02 -6.20
C PRO A 12 3.26 -3.30 -5.69
N VAL A 13 2.31 -4.10 -5.23
CA VAL A 13 1.01 -3.66 -4.71
C VAL A 13 0.67 -4.47 -3.47
N ASN A 14 0.09 -3.82 -2.47
CA ASN A 14 -0.46 -4.45 -1.28
C ASN A 14 -1.96 -4.65 -1.49
N VAL A 15 -2.48 -5.86 -1.30
CA VAL A 15 -3.86 -6.23 -1.63
C VAL A 15 -4.54 -6.81 -0.38
N ALA A 16 -5.74 -6.34 -0.06
CA ALA A 16 -6.56 -6.91 1.00
C ALA A 16 -8.02 -7.06 0.54
N GLY A 17 -8.71 -8.07 1.06
CA GLY A 17 -10.11 -8.37 0.72
C GLY A 17 -10.25 -9.44 -0.37
N GLU A 18 -11.49 -9.79 -0.68
CA GLU A 18 -11.80 -10.84 -1.65
C GLU A 18 -11.76 -10.28 -3.08
N SER A 19 -11.17 -11.04 -4.01
CA SER A 19 -11.17 -10.66 -5.44
C SER A 19 -12.58 -10.62 -6.05
N ALA A 20 -13.54 -11.31 -5.42
CA ALA A 20 -14.95 -11.32 -5.81
C ALA A 20 -15.76 -10.15 -5.20
N ALA A 21 -15.13 -9.25 -4.45
CA ALA A 21 -15.81 -8.10 -3.87
C ALA A 21 -16.49 -7.26 -4.97
N PRO A 22 -17.73 -6.77 -4.76
CA PRO A 22 -18.48 -6.04 -5.77
C PRO A 22 -17.91 -4.65 -6.08
N ARG A 23 -16.97 -4.15 -5.25
CA ARG A 23 -16.36 -2.83 -5.34
C ARG A 23 -14.89 -2.91 -4.95
N ALA A 24 -14.07 -2.07 -5.59
CA ALA A 24 -12.65 -1.95 -5.27
C ALA A 24 -12.28 -0.50 -4.92
N ILE A 25 -11.24 -0.34 -4.10
CA ILE A 25 -10.66 0.95 -3.71
C ILE A 25 -9.14 0.88 -3.91
N ILE A 26 -8.58 1.97 -4.47
CA ILE A 26 -7.14 2.20 -4.49
C ILE A 26 -6.79 3.14 -3.32
N VAL A 27 -5.91 2.68 -2.44
CA VAL A 27 -5.38 3.47 -1.33
C VAL A 27 -4.03 4.05 -1.78
N LEU A 28 -3.95 5.38 -1.85
CA LEU A 28 -2.69 6.04 -2.15
C LEU A 28 -1.88 6.20 -0.88
N GLN A 29 -0.59 5.83 -0.98
CA GLN A 29 0.39 6.01 0.08
C GLN A 29 0.65 7.49 0.39
N GLU A 30 1.13 7.73 1.61
CA GLU A 30 1.70 9.00 2.03
C GLU A 30 3.20 9.11 1.68
N ALA A 31 3.85 10.18 2.15
CA ALA A 31 5.27 10.49 1.89
C ALA A 31 6.25 9.34 2.25
N PHE A 32 5.85 8.45 3.16
CA PHE A 32 6.66 7.36 3.70
C PHE A 32 6.58 6.04 2.92
N GLY A 33 5.74 5.97 1.87
CA GLY A 33 5.46 4.72 1.16
C GLY A 33 4.31 3.92 1.77
N VAL A 34 4.17 2.65 1.38
CA VAL A 34 3.14 1.73 1.92
C VAL A 34 3.63 1.13 3.24
N ASN A 35 3.66 1.98 4.27
CA ASN A 35 4.00 1.58 5.63
C ASN A 35 2.84 0.84 6.33
N ASP A 36 3.01 0.48 7.60
CA ASP A 36 2.00 -0.23 8.39
C ASP A 36 0.69 0.54 8.52
N HIS A 37 0.75 1.88 8.57
CA HIS A 37 -0.45 2.70 8.59
C HIS A 37 -1.28 2.55 7.31
N ILE A 38 -0.64 2.59 6.13
CA ILE A 38 -1.33 2.39 4.85
C ILE A 38 -1.88 0.96 4.73
N ARG A 39 -1.15 -0.05 5.20
CA ARG A 39 -1.65 -1.44 5.24
C ARG A 39 -2.89 -1.56 6.13
N GLU A 40 -2.89 -0.94 7.31
CA GLU A 40 -4.05 -0.92 8.20
C GLU A 40 -5.27 -0.27 7.55
N VAL A 41 -5.09 0.84 6.83
CA VAL A 41 -6.17 1.49 6.06
C VAL A 41 -6.73 0.54 5.00
N THR A 42 -5.86 -0.19 4.29
CA THR A 42 -6.23 -1.19 3.29
C THR A 42 -7.05 -2.33 3.92
N ASP A 43 -6.61 -2.83 5.08
CA ASP A 43 -7.33 -3.86 5.85
C ASP A 43 -8.70 -3.37 6.36
N ARG A 44 -8.84 -2.10 6.74
CA ARG A 44 -10.13 -1.52 7.14
C ARG A 44 -11.14 -1.47 5.98
N PHE A 45 -10.70 -1.12 4.78
CA PHE A 45 -11.57 -1.16 3.60
C PHE A 45 -11.94 -2.59 3.21
N ALA A 46 -10.99 -3.53 3.33
CA ALA A 46 -11.27 -4.94 3.15
C ALA A 46 -12.34 -5.46 4.12
N ALA A 47 -12.24 -5.09 5.40
CA ALA A 47 -13.24 -5.43 6.41
C ALA A 47 -14.63 -4.82 6.13
N ALA A 48 -14.68 -3.71 5.38
CA ALA A 48 -15.92 -3.10 4.91
C ALA A 48 -16.48 -3.72 3.62
N GLY A 49 -15.88 -4.80 3.10
CA GLY A 49 -16.36 -5.53 1.92
C GLY A 49 -15.83 -5.01 0.58
N TYR A 50 -14.74 -4.24 0.58
CA TYR A 50 -14.07 -3.80 -0.63
C TYR A 50 -12.87 -4.69 -0.96
N LEU A 51 -12.52 -4.82 -2.25
CA LEU A 51 -11.16 -5.18 -2.63
C LEU A 51 -10.29 -3.92 -2.52
N ALA A 52 -9.38 -3.89 -1.54
CA ALA A 52 -8.52 -2.74 -1.29
C ALA A 52 -7.11 -3.01 -1.83
N ILE A 53 -6.54 -2.05 -2.56
CA ILE A 53 -5.22 -2.18 -3.20
C ILE A 53 -4.41 -0.91 -2.92
N ALA A 54 -3.19 -1.05 -2.40
CA ALA A 54 -2.24 0.04 -2.18
C ALA A 54 -0.97 -0.16 -3.03
N PRO A 55 -0.81 0.58 -4.14
CA PRO A 55 0.38 0.53 -4.97
C PRO A 55 1.59 1.18 -4.28
N GLU A 56 2.76 0.55 -4.36
CA GLU A 56 4.02 1.08 -3.84
C GLU A 56 4.62 2.09 -4.84
N LEU A 57 4.05 3.30 -4.91
CA LEU A 57 4.45 4.31 -5.89
C LEU A 57 5.87 4.87 -5.67
N PHE A 58 6.41 4.72 -4.47
CA PHE A 58 7.80 5.09 -4.15
C PHE A 58 8.75 3.88 -4.17
N HIS A 59 8.30 2.72 -4.66
CA HIS A 59 9.20 1.66 -5.07
C HIS A 59 9.98 2.08 -6.32
N ARG A 60 10.96 2.96 -6.11
CA ARG A 60 12.08 3.17 -7.02
C ARG A 60 13.17 2.22 -6.56
N ASP A 61 13.89 1.60 -7.47
CA ASP A 61 14.96 0.65 -7.14
C ASP A 61 15.91 1.26 -6.09
N GLY A 62 15.96 0.69 -4.89
CA GLY A 62 16.76 1.17 -3.75
C GLY A 62 16.08 2.12 -2.73
N SER A 63 14.82 2.51 -2.90
CA SER A 63 14.11 3.35 -1.90
C SER A 63 13.55 2.52 -0.75
N PRO A 64 13.92 2.80 0.52
CA PRO A 64 13.43 2.05 1.67
C PRO A 64 11.97 2.38 2.00
N GLU A 65 11.23 1.44 2.59
CA GLU A 65 10.03 1.78 3.37
C GLU A 65 10.47 2.60 4.58
N ILE A 66 9.82 3.75 4.82
CA ILE A 66 10.19 4.68 5.89
C ILE A 66 9.15 4.57 7.01
N ALA A 67 9.61 4.52 8.26
CA ALA A 67 8.72 4.55 9.42
C ALA A 67 7.98 5.89 9.50
N TYR A 68 6.74 5.86 9.99
CA TYR A 68 5.88 7.05 10.03
C TYR A 68 6.47 8.22 10.82
N ASP A 69 7.23 7.92 11.87
CA ASP A 69 7.85 8.91 12.76
C ASP A 69 9.21 9.42 12.25
N ASP A 70 9.74 8.88 11.15
CA ASP A 70 11.00 9.31 10.55
C ASP A 70 10.79 10.34 9.41
N PHE A 71 10.32 11.52 9.83
CA PHE A 71 10.08 12.65 8.93
C PHE A 71 11.32 13.13 8.17
N VAL A 72 12.53 12.96 8.73
CA VAL A 72 13.77 13.43 8.11
C VAL A 72 14.12 12.58 6.88
N SER A 73 13.98 11.26 6.99
CA SER A 73 14.20 10.36 5.87
C SER A 73 13.21 10.60 4.72
N ALA A 74 11.95 10.92 5.04
CA ALA A 74 10.93 11.19 4.01
C ALA A 74 11.19 12.46 3.20
N LEU A 75 11.83 13.48 3.78
CA LEU A 75 12.15 14.73 3.08
C LEU A 75 13.23 14.57 1.99
N THR A 76 13.97 13.47 1.99
CA THR A 76 15.15 13.26 1.13
C THR A 76 14.84 12.38 -0.11
N HIS A 77 13.57 12.00 -0.34
CA HIS A 77 13.13 11.06 -1.38
C HIS A 77 11.99 11.62 -2.26
#